data_AF-A0A1C5CXZ9-F1
#
_entry.id   AF-A0A1C5CXZ9-F1
#
_cell.length_a   1.000
_cell.length_b   1.000
_cell.length_c   1.000
_cell.angle_alpha   90.00
_cell.angle_beta   90.00
_cell.angle_gamma   90.00
#
_symmetry.space_group_name_H-M   'P 1'
#
loop_
_entity.id
_entity.type
_entity.pdbx_description
1 polymer ?
#
loop_
_entity_poly.entity_id
_entity_poly.type
_entity_poly.pdbx_seq_one_letter_code
_entity_poly.pdbx_strand_id
1 'polypeptide(L)'
;MEDWSLVSTTGSQRPAQVSAARRRTVIDALRRGAVPDSGLDLLATGLDRFEAALEAELDAVASGGSVFKAVRGEYGSGKTFFTRWLGERAKRRNFAVAEIQVSENETPLHRLETVYRRLTERLTTSSFPPSALRPVVDAWFYALEEDALAAGATDEELPGEVEKLLVARLAEVSRHAPSFATALRGYRAALADGDEATAAAVLAWLGGQPHVAASARPAA
;
A
#
# COMPACT_ATOMS: atom_id res chain seq x y z
N MET A 1 34.30 -25.48 42.19
CA MET A 1 33.69 -24.25 42.73
C MET A 1 34.24 -23.10 41.88
N GLU A 2 34.10 -23.24 40.56
CA GLU A 2 33.05 -22.69 39.68
C GLU A 2 33.54 -21.37 39.06
N ASP A 3 33.90 -21.51 37.79
CA ASP A 3 34.42 -20.54 36.83
C ASP A 3 33.30 -19.60 36.39
N TRP A 4 33.52 -18.28 36.57
CA TRP A 4 32.59 -17.20 36.21
C TRP A 4 33.05 -16.43 34.96
N SER A 5 33.86 -17.05 34.09
CA SER A 5 34.15 -16.48 32.79
C SER A 5 33.11 -16.94 31.75
N LEU A 6 32.59 -15.99 30.97
CA LEU A 6 31.59 -16.15 29.88
C LEU A 6 30.12 -15.90 30.25
N VAL A 7 29.80 -14.68 30.69
CA VAL A 7 28.57 -14.02 30.23
C VAL A 7 28.98 -13.07 29.12
N SER A 8 28.95 -13.57 27.89
CA SER A 8 29.05 -12.76 26.68
C SER A 8 27.87 -11.80 26.63
N THR A 9 28.12 -10.54 26.95
CA THR A 9 27.17 -9.43 26.78
C THR A 9 26.81 -9.35 25.31
N THR A 10 25.64 -9.88 24.94
CA THR A 10 25.05 -9.66 23.61
C THR A 10 24.99 -8.17 23.37
N GLY A 11 25.78 -7.69 22.41
CA GLY A 11 25.90 -6.28 22.11
C GLY A 11 24.53 -5.68 21.85
N SER A 12 24.08 -4.81 22.75
CA SER A 12 22.99 -3.89 22.48
C SER A 12 23.45 -3.01 21.32
N GLN A 13 22.99 -3.32 20.10
CA GLN A 13 23.17 -2.45 18.95
C GLN A 13 22.60 -1.09 19.35
N ARG A 14 23.44 -0.04 19.38
CA ARG A 14 22.95 1.33 19.56
C ARG A 14 21.86 1.54 18.51
N PRO A 15 20.64 1.94 18.88
CA PRO A 15 19.62 2.24 17.89
C PRO A 15 20.18 3.28 16.93
N ALA A 16 20.08 3.02 15.62
CA ALA A 16 20.50 3.94 14.58
C ALA A 16 20.04 5.36 14.95
N GLN A 17 20.97 6.32 14.92
CA GLN A 17 20.77 7.64 15.52
C GLN A 17 19.49 8.28 14.97
N VAL A 18 18.44 8.32 15.80
CA VAL A 18 17.11 8.75 15.36
C VAL A 18 17.13 10.25 15.07
N SER A 19 16.73 10.65 13.87
CA SER A 19 16.71 12.06 13.46
C SER A 19 15.84 12.91 14.40
N ALA A 20 16.20 14.19 14.56
CA ALA A 20 15.44 15.11 15.41
C ALA A 20 13.97 15.27 14.96
N ALA A 21 13.74 15.32 13.65
CA ALA A 21 12.40 15.36 13.06
C ALA A 21 11.57 14.12 13.43
N ARG A 22 12.13 12.92 13.25
CA ARG A 22 11.44 11.66 13.58
C ARG A 22 11.11 11.57 15.07
N ARG A 23 12.00 12.01 15.96
CA ARG A 23 11.73 12.10 17.40
C ARG A 23 10.58 13.07 17.71
N ARG A 24 10.55 14.25 17.07
CA ARG A 24 9.49 15.25 17.27
C ARG A 24 8.12 14.69 16.88
N THR A 25 8.00 14.07 15.71
CA THR A 25 6.76 13.47 15.22
C THR A 25 6.20 12.43 16.21
N VAL A 26 7.07 11.55 16.72
CA VAL A 26 6.68 10.53 17.71
C VAL A 26 6.20 11.18 19.02
N ILE A 27 6.97 12.13 19.56
CA ILE A 27 6.61 12.82 20.81
C ILE A 27 5.29 13.59 20.67
N ASP A 28 5.06 14.26 19.55
CA ASP A 28 3.86 15.06 19.33
C ASP A 28 2.60 14.18 19.21
N ALA A 29 2.70 13.00 18.59
CA ALA A 29 1.60 12.03 18.56
C ALA A 29 1.27 11.52 19.97
N LEU A 30 2.29 11.14 20.75
CA LEU A 30 2.12 10.68 22.13
C LEU A 30 1.48 11.76 23.03
N ARG A 31 1.87 13.03 22.88
CA ARG A 31 1.27 14.16 23.62
C ARG A 31 -0.23 14.31 23.36
N ARG A 32 -0.72 13.91 22.19
CA ARG A 32 -2.15 13.94 21.82
C ARG A 32 -2.88 12.65 22.18
N GLY A 33 -2.21 11.68 22.82
CA GLY A 33 -2.77 10.36 23.09
C GLY A 33 -2.98 9.52 21.82
N ALA A 34 -2.29 9.84 20.73
CA ALA A 34 -2.40 9.14 19.46
C ALA A 34 -1.18 8.25 19.19
N VAL A 35 -1.39 7.18 18.43
CA VAL A 35 -0.30 6.35 17.92
C VAL A 35 0.42 7.13 16.80
N PRO A 36 1.76 7.23 16.79
CA PRO A 36 2.48 7.86 15.68
C PRO A 36 2.22 7.16 14.34
N ASP A 37 2.19 7.92 13.25
CA ASP A 37 2.07 7.34 11.89
C ASP A 37 3.42 6.86 11.33
N SER A 38 4.53 7.14 12.02
CA SER A 38 5.88 6.66 11.71
C SER A 38 6.73 6.52 12.97
N GLY A 39 7.83 5.77 12.90
CA GLY A 39 8.72 5.58 14.05
C GLY A 39 8.18 4.61 15.11
N LEU A 40 7.27 3.72 14.73
CA LEU A 40 6.66 2.71 15.61
C LEU A 40 7.69 1.73 16.17
N ASP A 41 8.72 1.42 15.42
CA ASP A 41 9.87 0.61 15.84
C ASP A 41 10.61 1.18 17.06
N LEU A 42 10.49 2.49 17.34
CA LEU A 42 11.06 3.10 18.54
C LEU A 42 10.25 2.80 19.81
N LEU A 43 9.00 2.36 19.65
CA LEU A 43 8.03 2.13 20.72
C LEU A 43 7.56 0.66 20.78
N ALA A 44 7.84 -0.12 19.73
CA ALA A 44 7.39 -1.49 19.59
C ALA A 44 8.15 -2.38 20.59
N THR A 45 7.51 -2.63 21.74
CA THR A 45 8.02 -3.53 22.78
C THR A 45 7.06 -4.69 22.95
N GLY A 46 7.59 -5.91 23.12
CA GLY A 46 6.77 -7.11 23.34
C GLY A 46 5.95 -7.58 22.13
N LEU A 47 6.18 -7.00 20.94
CA LEU A 47 5.54 -7.44 19.69
C LEU A 47 6.29 -8.56 18.97
N ASP A 48 7.55 -8.80 19.34
CA ASP A 48 8.44 -9.80 18.74
C ASP A 48 7.81 -11.20 18.69
N ARG A 49 7.00 -11.54 19.70
CA ARG A 49 6.26 -12.81 19.76
C ARG A 49 5.26 -13.02 18.62
N PHE A 50 4.84 -11.95 17.94
CA PHE A 50 3.91 -12.01 16.82
C PHE A 50 4.63 -11.99 15.46
N GLU A 51 5.94 -11.71 15.42
CA GLU A 51 6.66 -11.54 14.16
C GLU A 51 6.59 -12.77 13.27
N ALA A 52 6.94 -13.94 13.80
CA ALA A 52 6.96 -15.17 13.01
C ALA A 52 5.59 -15.49 12.38
N ALA A 53 4.50 -15.26 13.11
CA ALA A 53 3.15 -15.44 12.60
C ALA A 53 2.84 -14.42 11.49
N LEU A 54 3.13 -13.14 11.71
CA LEU A 54 2.85 -12.09 10.72
C LEU A 54 3.69 -12.22 9.46
N GLU A 55 4.95 -12.64 9.56
CA GLU A 55 5.79 -12.89 8.39
C GLU A 55 5.22 -14.03 7.55
N ALA A 56 4.76 -15.12 8.18
CA ALA A 56 4.11 -16.22 7.45
C ALA A 56 2.82 -15.77 6.74
N GLU A 57 2.04 -14.87 7.35
CA GLU A 57 0.86 -14.29 6.70
C GLU A 57 1.24 -13.39 5.51
N LEU A 58 2.29 -12.56 5.65
CA LEU A 58 2.78 -11.73 4.55
C LEU A 58 3.37 -12.60 3.41
N ASP A 59 4.03 -13.71 3.73
CA ASP A 59 4.51 -14.69 2.74
C ASP A 59 3.36 -15.30 1.95
N ALA A 60 2.28 -15.70 2.64
CA ALA A 60 1.08 -16.26 2.00
C ALA A 60 0.41 -15.26 1.05
N VAL A 61 0.36 -13.97 1.42
CA VAL A 61 -0.16 -12.91 0.54
C VAL A 61 0.79 -12.66 -0.64
N ALA A 62 2.11 -12.65 -0.40
CA ALA A 62 3.11 -12.48 -1.46
C ALA A 62 3.05 -13.60 -2.52
N SER A 63 2.63 -14.81 -2.15
CA SER A 63 2.42 -15.92 -3.09
C SER A 63 1.09 -15.86 -3.85
N GLY A 64 0.33 -14.77 -3.74
CA GLY A 64 -0.98 -14.58 -4.41
C GLY A 64 -2.18 -15.06 -3.59
N GLY A 65 -1.98 -15.40 -2.31
CA GLY A 65 -3.06 -15.76 -1.39
C GLY A 65 -3.77 -14.55 -0.80
N SER A 66 -4.83 -14.81 -0.02
CA SER A 66 -5.46 -13.80 0.83
C SER A 66 -5.71 -14.37 2.23
N VAL A 67 -5.61 -13.50 3.23
CA VAL A 67 -5.75 -13.87 4.64
C VAL A 67 -6.60 -12.84 5.38
N PHE A 68 -7.36 -13.29 6.37
CA PHE A 68 -8.14 -12.41 7.25
C PHE A 68 -7.79 -12.72 8.71
N LYS A 69 -7.50 -11.66 9.49
CA LYS A 69 -7.20 -11.77 10.92
C LYS A 69 -7.99 -10.74 11.71
N ALA A 70 -8.46 -11.15 12.88
CA ALA A 70 -9.11 -10.28 13.85
C ALA A 70 -8.22 -10.11 15.08
N VAL A 71 -7.80 -8.88 15.36
CA VAL A 71 -7.01 -8.54 16.55
C VAL A 71 -7.96 -8.16 17.68
N ARG A 72 -8.00 -8.97 18.75
CA ARG A 72 -8.85 -8.73 19.93
C ARG A 72 -8.01 -8.35 21.14
N GLY A 73 -8.58 -7.49 21.98
CA GLY A 73 -7.94 -7.00 23.20
C GLY A 73 -8.76 -5.87 23.83
N GLU A 74 -8.50 -5.58 25.09
CA GLU A 74 -9.18 -4.52 25.85
C GLU A 74 -8.91 -3.12 25.27
N TYR A 75 -9.72 -2.14 25.67
CA TYR A 75 -9.46 -0.74 25.30
C TYR A 75 -8.09 -0.32 25.84
N GLY A 76 -7.30 0.38 25.02
CA GLY A 76 -5.92 0.75 25.38
C GLY A 76 -4.88 -0.37 25.28
N SER A 77 -5.24 -1.60 24.92
CA SER A 77 -4.30 -2.74 24.81
C SER A 77 -3.32 -2.67 23.62
N GLY A 78 -3.24 -1.53 22.92
CA GLY A 78 -2.34 -1.35 21.78
C GLY A 78 -2.82 -1.93 20.44
N LYS A 79 -4.11 -2.22 20.24
CA LYS A 79 -4.62 -2.78 18.96
C LYS A 79 -4.28 -1.91 17.74
N THR A 80 -4.52 -0.61 17.82
CA THR A 80 -4.18 0.35 16.75
C THR A 80 -2.67 0.44 16.53
N PHE A 81 -1.89 0.34 17.61
CA PHE A 81 -0.43 0.28 17.51
C PHE A 81 0.02 -0.96 16.76
N PHE A 82 -0.55 -2.13 17.11
CA PHE A 82 -0.25 -3.40 16.47
C PHE A 82 -0.57 -3.39 14.96
N THR A 83 -1.74 -2.89 14.56
CA THR A 83 -2.12 -2.85 13.14
C THR A 83 -1.24 -1.91 12.33
N ARG A 84 -0.87 -0.76 12.89
CA ARG A 84 0.06 0.18 12.26
C ARG A 84 1.47 -0.38 12.17
N TRP A 85 1.93 -1.07 13.21
CA TRP A 85 3.22 -1.74 13.21
C TRP A 85 3.29 -2.83 12.13
N LEU A 86 2.22 -3.63 11.98
CA LEU A 86 2.09 -4.58 10.85
C LEU A 86 2.13 -3.85 9.50
N GLY A 87 1.41 -2.74 9.36
CA GLY A 87 1.44 -1.93 8.15
C GLY A 87 2.85 -1.45 7.78
N GLU A 88 3.63 -0.98 8.76
CA GLU A 88 5.03 -0.58 8.52
C GLU A 88 5.92 -1.77 8.12
N ARG A 89 5.71 -2.96 8.68
CA ARG A 89 6.41 -4.18 8.22
C ARG A 89 6.03 -4.54 6.80
N ALA A 90 4.75 -4.49 6.46
CA ALA A 90 4.27 -4.76 5.11
C ALA A 90 4.91 -3.79 4.10
N LYS A 91 4.96 -2.49 4.40
CA LYS A 91 5.65 -1.51 3.54
C LYS A 91 7.14 -1.82 3.33
N ARG A 92 7.86 -2.28 4.38
CA ARG A 92 9.27 -2.71 4.25
C ARG A 92 9.43 -3.92 3.32
N ARG A 93 8.38 -4.70 3.12
CA ARG A 93 8.29 -5.82 2.17
C ARG A 93 7.65 -5.42 0.84
N ASN A 94 7.62 -4.12 0.52
CA ASN A 94 7.09 -3.56 -0.72
C ASN A 94 5.58 -3.77 -0.94
N PHE A 95 4.80 -3.93 0.13
CA PHE A 95 3.34 -3.93 0.03
C PHE A 95 2.77 -2.51 0.00
N ALA A 96 1.67 -2.33 -0.72
CA ALA A 96 0.76 -1.21 -0.52
C ALA A 96 -0.16 -1.50 0.68
N VAL A 97 -0.40 -0.49 1.51
CA VAL A 97 -1.17 -0.61 2.75
C VAL A 97 -2.25 0.46 2.79
N ALA A 98 -3.44 0.10 3.26
CA ALA A 98 -4.51 1.05 3.58
C ALA A 98 -5.05 0.77 4.98
N GLU A 99 -5.11 1.79 5.83
CA GLU A 99 -5.77 1.75 7.14
C GLU A 99 -6.99 2.66 7.10
N ILE A 100 -8.16 2.10 7.40
CA ILE A 100 -9.41 2.85 7.50
C ILE A 100 -10.05 2.60 8.87
N GLN A 101 -10.71 3.61 9.42
CA GLN A 101 -11.55 3.45 10.59
C GLN A 101 -12.95 3.05 10.14
N VAL A 102 -13.43 1.91 10.60
CA VAL A 102 -14.80 1.47 10.37
C VAL A 102 -15.72 2.20 11.36
N SER A 103 -16.76 2.84 10.85
CA SER A 103 -17.76 3.54 11.65
C SER A 103 -19.09 3.63 10.90
N GLU A 104 -20.20 3.64 11.62
CA GLU A 104 -21.54 3.71 11.00
C GLU A 104 -21.73 5.01 10.20
N ASN A 105 -21.16 6.11 10.68
CA ASN A 105 -21.38 7.43 10.10
C ASN A 105 -20.45 7.75 8.91
N GLU A 106 -19.22 7.22 8.89
CA GLU A 106 -18.23 7.61 7.88
C GLU A 106 -17.79 6.47 6.95
N THR A 107 -17.75 5.22 7.44
CA THR A 107 -17.28 4.07 6.66
C THR A 107 -18.04 2.80 7.09
N PRO A 108 -19.36 2.75 6.82
CA PRO A 108 -20.17 1.61 7.19
C PRO A 108 -19.83 0.41 6.31
N LEU A 109 -19.67 -0.78 6.92
CA LEU A 109 -19.29 -2.00 6.19
C LEU A 109 -20.34 -2.47 5.19
N HIS A 110 -21.59 -2.03 5.32
CA HIS A 110 -22.66 -2.36 4.38
C HIS A 110 -22.64 -1.52 3.10
N ARG A 111 -21.79 -0.48 3.01
CA ARG A 111 -21.61 0.37 1.81
C ARG A 111 -20.21 0.17 1.23
N LEU A 112 -20.03 -0.91 0.47
CA LEU A 112 -18.73 -1.33 -0.04
C LEU A 112 -18.08 -0.28 -0.96
N GLU A 113 -18.87 0.50 -1.69
CA GLU A 113 -18.37 1.63 -2.48
C GLU A 113 -17.70 2.71 -1.63
N THR A 114 -18.24 2.96 -0.42
CA THR A 114 -17.64 3.89 0.54
C THR A 114 -16.36 3.30 1.11
N VAL A 115 -16.37 2.02 1.49
CA VAL A 115 -15.19 1.30 1.98
C VAL A 115 -14.07 1.33 0.94
N TYR A 116 -14.37 0.98 -0.32
CA TYR A 116 -13.41 0.96 -1.42
C TYR A 116 -12.78 2.34 -1.67
N ARG A 117 -13.60 3.39 -1.73
CA ARG A 117 -13.11 4.77 -1.86
C ARG A 117 -12.18 5.15 -0.72
N ARG A 118 -12.56 4.83 0.53
CA ARG A 118 -11.73 5.12 1.71
C ARG A 118 -10.42 4.33 1.71
N LEU A 119 -10.44 3.07 1.28
CA LEU A 119 -9.22 2.29 1.10
C LEU A 119 -8.28 2.94 0.08
N THR A 120 -8.82 3.40 -1.05
CA THR A 120 -8.04 4.09 -2.08
C THR A 120 -7.47 5.42 -1.58
N GLU A 121 -8.26 6.24 -0.88
CA GLU A 121 -7.82 7.51 -0.28
C GLU A 121 -6.73 7.30 0.78
N ARG A 122 -6.74 6.16 1.47
CA ARG A 122 -5.77 5.81 2.53
C ARG A 122 -4.63 4.91 2.05
N LEU A 123 -4.61 4.55 0.77
CA LEU A 123 -3.55 3.74 0.18
C LEU A 123 -2.22 4.48 0.27
N THR A 124 -1.21 3.81 0.82
CA THR A 124 0.17 4.30 0.97
C THR A 124 1.14 3.17 0.65
N THR A 125 2.34 3.52 0.21
CA THR A 125 3.45 2.57 0.01
C THR A 125 4.65 3.00 0.86
N SER A 126 5.77 2.30 0.75
CA SER A 126 7.05 2.77 1.31
C SER A 126 7.52 4.09 0.67
N SER A 127 7.14 4.34 -0.58
CA SER A 127 7.61 5.49 -1.38
C SER A 127 6.62 6.65 -1.41
N PHE A 128 5.33 6.36 -1.23
CA PHE A 128 4.27 7.35 -1.40
C PHE A 128 3.40 7.48 -0.13
N PRO A 129 3.11 8.72 0.32
CA PRO A 129 2.14 8.98 1.39
C PRO A 129 0.71 8.57 0.96
N PRO A 130 -0.29 8.71 1.84
CA PRO A 130 -1.69 8.43 1.48
C PRO A 130 -2.15 9.08 0.16
N SER A 131 -3.15 8.48 -0.48
CA SER A 131 -3.59 8.75 -1.87
C SER A 131 -2.62 8.23 -2.94
N ALA A 132 -1.97 7.09 -2.68
CA ALA A 132 -0.94 6.52 -3.54
C ALA A 132 -1.46 5.82 -4.82
N LEU A 133 -2.77 5.81 -5.11
CA LEU A 133 -3.31 5.08 -6.28
C LEU A 133 -2.66 5.55 -7.60
N ARG A 134 -2.68 6.86 -7.87
CA ARG A 134 -2.05 7.44 -9.07
C ARG A 134 -0.57 7.05 -9.19
N PRO A 135 0.31 7.37 -8.22
CA PRO A 135 1.72 7.05 -8.37
C PRO A 135 2.00 5.54 -8.42
N VAL A 136 1.16 4.69 -7.83
CA VAL A 136 1.27 3.22 -7.98
C VAL A 136 0.95 2.79 -9.41
N VAL A 137 -0.13 3.31 -10.00
CA VAL A 137 -0.52 3.01 -11.39
C VAL A 137 0.53 3.54 -12.37
N ASP A 138 1.01 4.77 -12.16
CA ASP A 138 2.04 5.39 -13.00
C ASP A 138 3.35 4.58 -12.92
N ALA A 139 3.81 4.24 -11.72
CA ALA A 139 5.00 3.41 -11.51
C ALA A 139 4.88 2.03 -12.18
N TRP A 140 3.68 1.46 -12.19
CA TRP A 140 3.45 0.19 -12.88
C TRP A 140 3.56 0.31 -14.39
N PHE A 141 3.08 1.40 -15.02
CA PHE A 141 3.31 1.62 -16.45
C PHE A 141 4.78 1.81 -16.79
N TYR A 142 5.52 2.57 -15.98
CA TYR A 142 6.97 2.68 -16.15
C TYR A 142 7.67 1.32 -16.06
N ALA A 143 7.24 0.44 -15.13
CA ALA A 143 7.77 -0.91 -15.05
C ALA A 143 7.46 -1.76 -16.30
N LEU A 144 6.30 -1.56 -16.95
CA LEU A 144 6.00 -2.23 -18.22
C LEU A 144 6.88 -1.72 -19.37
N GLU A 145 7.20 -0.42 -19.38
CA GLU A 145 8.18 0.17 -20.32
C GLU A 145 9.58 -0.41 -20.10
N GLU A 146 10.03 -0.49 -18.85
CA GLU A 146 11.31 -1.11 -18.49
C GLU A 146 11.35 -2.61 -18.89
N ASP A 147 10.27 -3.35 -18.65
CA ASP A 147 10.15 -4.76 -19.06
C ASP A 147 10.24 -4.91 -20.59
N ALA A 148 9.61 -4.02 -21.36
CA ALA A 148 9.65 -4.04 -22.82
C ALA A 148 11.06 -3.70 -23.37
N LEU A 149 11.72 -2.69 -22.81
CA LEU A 149 13.10 -2.34 -23.15
C LEU A 149 14.07 -3.48 -22.80
N ALA A 150 13.90 -4.11 -21.63
CA ALA A 150 14.70 -5.25 -21.23
C ALA A 150 14.49 -6.48 -22.14
N ALA A 151 13.32 -6.61 -22.75
CA ALA A 151 13.02 -7.62 -23.75
C ALA A 151 13.56 -7.29 -25.15
N GLY A 152 14.17 -6.11 -25.34
CA GLY A 152 14.85 -5.69 -26.56
C GLY A 152 14.04 -4.81 -27.51
N ALA A 153 12.92 -4.24 -27.06
CA ALA A 153 12.15 -3.28 -27.86
C ALA A 153 12.99 -2.03 -28.18
N THR A 154 12.95 -1.56 -29.43
CA THR A 154 13.47 -0.23 -29.76
C THR A 154 12.49 0.87 -29.34
N ASP A 155 12.93 2.13 -29.33
CA ASP A 155 12.07 3.28 -29.01
C ASP A 155 10.83 3.35 -29.92
N GLU A 156 10.95 2.94 -31.20
CA GLU A 156 9.83 2.89 -32.15
C GLU A 156 8.85 1.75 -31.86
N GLU A 157 9.33 0.62 -31.34
CA GLU A 157 8.51 -0.56 -31.03
C GLU A 157 7.87 -0.48 -29.64
N LEU A 158 8.47 0.31 -28.74
CA LEU A 158 8.12 0.40 -27.33
C LEU A 158 6.62 0.61 -27.07
N PRO A 159 5.89 1.53 -27.74
CA PRO A 159 4.47 1.72 -27.47
C PRO A 159 3.64 0.44 -27.71
N GLY A 160 3.97 -0.30 -28.77
CA GLY A 160 3.31 -1.54 -29.14
C GLY A 160 3.65 -2.71 -28.22
N GLU A 161 4.91 -2.84 -27.83
CA GLU A 161 5.34 -3.89 -26.89
C GLU A 161 4.76 -3.68 -25.49
N VAL A 162 4.70 -2.44 -25.01
CA VAL A 162 4.08 -2.14 -23.73
C VAL A 162 2.57 -2.40 -23.77
N GLU A 163 1.88 -2.14 -24.89
CA GLU A 163 0.46 -2.51 -25.02
C GLU A 163 0.24 -4.04 -24.97
N LYS A 164 1.13 -4.81 -25.61
CA LYS A 164 1.08 -6.29 -25.51
C LYS A 164 1.28 -6.75 -24.06
N LEU A 165 2.26 -6.18 -23.36
CA LEU A 165 2.51 -6.48 -21.95
C LEU A 165 1.32 -6.08 -21.07
N LEU A 166 0.73 -4.91 -21.31
CA LEU A 166 -0.44 -4.41 -20.58
C LEU A 166 -1.62 -5.38 -20.71
N VAL A 167 -1.95 -5.79 -21.94
CA VAL A 167 -3.02 -6.76 -22.21
C VAL A 167 -2.73 -8.12 -21.53
N ALA A 168 -1.48 -8.60 -21.63
CA ALA A 168 -1.09 -9.88 -21.04
C ALA A 168 -1.19 -9.85 -19.50
N ARG A 169 -0.69 -8.80 -18.85
CA ARG A 169 -0.70 -8.64 -17.39
C ARG A 169 -2.11 -8.40 -16.84
N LEU A 170 -2.98 -7.73 -17.60
CA LEU A 170 -4.38 -7.52 -17.23
C LEU A 170 -5.30 -8.67 -17.63
N ALA A 171 -4.80 -9.76 -18.22
CA ALA A 171 -5.66 -10.85 -18.70
C ALA A 171 -6.51 -11.46 -17.58
N GLU A 172 -5.92 -11.67 -16.40
CA GLU A 172 -6.65 -12.19 -15.23
C GLU A 172 -7.64 -11.18 -14.65
N VAL A 173 -7.21 -9.93 -14.50
CA VAL A 173 -8.08 -8.84 -14.04
C VAL A 173 -9.28 -8.70 -14.98
N SER A 174 -9.07 -8.80 -16.28
CA SER A 174 -10.11 -8.67 -17.30
C SER A 174 -11.16 -9.78 -17.20
N ARG A 175 -10.83 -10.97 -16.67
CA ARG A 175 -11.81 -12.05 -16.45
C ARG A 175 -12.80 -11.73 -15.33
N HIS A 176 -12.37 -11.01 -14.31
CA HIS A 176 -13.17 -10.73 -13.11
C HIS A 176 -13.69 -9.29 -13.04
N ALA A 177 -12.98 -8.34 -13.65
CA ALA A 177 -13.27 -6.91 -13.67
C ALA A 177 -12.91 -6.26 -15.03
N PRO A 178 -13.66 -6.55 -16.11
CA PRO A 178 -13.38 -6.01 -17.44
C PRO A 178 -13.32 -4.47 -17.48
N SER A 179 -14.23 -3.81 -16.77
CA SER A 179 -14.31 -2.34 -16.73
C SER A 179 -13.09 -1.71 -16.07
N PHE A 180 -12.50 -2.37 -15.08
CA PHE A 180 -11.26 -1.92 -14.42
C PHE A 180 -10.07 -2.00 -15.38
N ALA A 181 -9.93 -3.12 -16.12
CA ALA A 181 -8.89 -3.26 -17.12
C ALA A 181 -9.03 -2.29 -18.29
N THR A 182 -10.27 -2.00 -18.71
CA THR A 182 -10.56 -0.98 -19.74
C THR A 182 -10.21 0.42 -19.25
N ALA A 183 -10.56 0.75 -18.00
CA ALA A 183 -10.21 2.04 -17.41
C ALA A 183 -8.69 2.24 -17.30
N LEU A 184 -7.91 1.22 -16.89
CA LEU A 184 -6.44 1.35 -16.87
C LEU A 184 -5.84 1.61 -18.26
N ARG A 185 -6.34 0.92 -19.29
CA ARG A 185 -5.95 1.18 -20.69
C ARG A 185 -6.32 2.60 -21.15
N GLY A 186 -7.55 3.03 -20.85
CA GLY A 186 -8.01 4.39 -21.14
C GLY A 186 -7.22 5.47 -20.42
N TYR A 187 -6.82 5.21 -19.17
CA TYR A 187 -5.97 6.10 -18.39
C TYR A 187 -4.59 6.29 -19.06
N ARG A 188 -3.95 5.19 -19.49
CA ARG A 188 -2.67 5.24 -20.22
C ARG A 188 -2.78 6.00 -21.54
N ALA A 189 -3.82 5.73 -22.33
CA ALA A 189 -4.06 6.42 -23.60
C ALA A 189 -4.22 7.93 -23.39
N ALA A 190 -5.00 8.34 -22.39
CA ALA A 190 -5.18 9.75 -22.05
C ALA A 190 -3.86 10.43 -21.63
N LEU A 191 -2.99 9.73 -20.90
CA LEU A 191 -1.65 10.25 -20.57
C LEU A 191 -0.78 10.42 -21.82
N ALA A 192 -0.80 9.46 -22.74
CA ALA A 192 -0.03 9.53 -23.99
C ALA A 192 -0.49 10.69 -24.90
N ASP A 193 -1.79 10.99 -24.91
CA ASP A 193 -2.38 12.09 -25.67
C ASP A 193 -2.26 13.46 -24.96
N GLY A 194 -1.72 13.49 -23.73
CA GLY A 194 -1.65 14.71 -22.91
C GLY A 194 -3.00 15.20 -22.38
N ASP A 195 -4.05 14.36 -22.43
CA ASP A 195 -5.37 14.66 -21.89
C ASP A 195 -5.44 14.37 -20.38
N GLU A 196 -4.83 15.27 -19.60
CA GLU A 196 -4.81 15.21 -18.14
C GLU A 196 -6.23 15.22 -17.52
N ALA A 197 -7.21 15.83 -18.20
CA ALA A 197 -8.57 15.91 -17.69
C ALA A 197 -9.26 14.54 -17.72
N THR A 198 -9.18 13.85 -18.86
CA THR A 198 -9.68 12.48 -18.98
C THR A 198 -8.90 11.53 -18.07
N ALA A 199 -7.57 11.66 -18.03
CA ALA A 199 -6.71 10.84 -17.18
C ALA A 199 -7.10 10.96 -15.69
N ALA A 200 -7.26 12.19 -15.18
CA ALA A 200 -7.70 12.45 -13.81
C ALA A 200 -9.11 11.90 -13.53
N ALA A 201 -10.03 12.03 -14.48
CA ALA A 201 -11.39 11.53 -14.32
C ALA A 201 -11.44 10.00 -14.30
N VAL A 202 -10.68 9.31 -15.15
CA VAL A 202 -10.58 7.84 -15.14
C VAL A 202 -9.98 7.34 -13.82
N LEU A 203 -8.92 7.97 -13.31
CA LEU A 203 -8.36 7.63 -12.00
C LEU A 203 -9.34 7.89 -10.86
N ALA A 204 -10.11 8.97 -10.91
CA ALA A 204 -11.14 9.24 -9.91
C ALA A 204 -12.23 8.14 -9.93
N TRP A 205 -12.61 7.67 -11.12
CA TRP A 205 -13.53 6.53 -11.26
C TRP A 205 -12.93 5.23 -10.70
N LEU A 206 -11.68 4.92 -11.08
CA LEU A 206 -10.93 3.77 -10.54
C LEU A 206 -10.83 3.83 -9.02
N GLY A 207 -10.70 5.02 -8.44
CA GLY A 207 -10.66 5.23 -7.00
C GLY A 207 -12.02 5.29 -6.30
N GLY A 208 -13.12 5.06 -7.02
CA GLY A 208 -14.47 5.02 -6.46
C GLY A 208 -15.03 6.39 -6.06
N GLN A 209 -14.56 7.48 -6.67
CA GLN A 209 -15.10 8.82 -6.38
C GLN A 209 -16.58 8.91 -6.82
N PRO A 210 -17.46 9.51 -6.00
CA PRO A 210 -18.90 9.53 -6.27
C PRO A 210 -19.29 10.44 -7.43
N HIS A 211 -18.48 11.48 -7.69
CA HIS A 211 -18.74 12.47 -8.73
C HIS A 211 -17.59 12.43 -9.74
N VAL A 212 -17.80 11.67 -10.81
CA VAL A 212 -16.89 11.60 -11.95
C VAL A 212 -17.67 11.95 -13.21
N ALA A 213 -17.04 12.72 -14.10
CA ALA A 213 -17.61 13.08 -15.39
C ALA A 213 -18.06 11.82 -16.15
N ALA A 214 -19.22 11.90 -16.83
CA ALA A 214 -19.78 10.78 -17.57
C ALA A 214 -18.82 10.25 -18.65
N SER A 215 -17.98 11.12 -19.21
CA SER A 215 -16.94 10.79 -20.19
C SER A 215 -15.86 9.82 -19.68
N ALA A 216 -15.67 9.72 -18.37
CA ALA A 216 -14.68 8.82 -17.77
C ALA A 216 -15.26 7.48 -17.32
N ARG A 217 -16.57 7.26 -17.49
CA ARG A 217 -17.17 5.94 -17.26
C ARG A 217 -16.94 5.09 -18.52
N PRO A 218 -16.42 3.87 -18.41
CA PRO A 218 -16.36 2.95 -19.55
C PRO A 218 -17.77 2.78 -20.16
N ALA A 219 -17.86 2.76 -21.49
CA ALA A 219 -19.10 2.38 -22.15
C ALA A 219 -19.50 0.96 -21.71
N ALA A 220 -20.77 0.81 -21.32
CA ALA A 220 -21.32 -0.42 -20.75
C ALA A 220 -21.35 -1.59 -21.76
#